data_AF-A0A849N2K4-F1
#
_entry.id   AF-A0A849N2K4-F1
#
_cell.length_a   1.000
_cell.length_b   1.000
_cell.length_c   1.000
_cell.angle_alpha   90.00
_cell.angle_beta   90.00
_cell.angle_gamma   90.00
#
_symmetry.space_group_name_H-M   'P 1'
#
loop_
_entity.id
_entity.type
_entity.pdbx_description
1 polymer ?
#
loop_
_entity_poly.entity_id
_entity_poly.type
_entity_poly.pdbx_seq_one_letter_code
_entity_poly.pdbx_strand_id
1 'polypeptide(L)'
;MMLRRLPAIAAALLLGWAAPGVARAAESAVLLGATAPGYAPGMVLGAGDRLTVPEGASVTLLLRSGQMLRLRGPLETALDRIEPVRPDGSAAALAEAFRLRGIDASAIGATRTASLGRRAPRSAEVSVELERSGTWCVGGADTVWLARPATEPAELGLRRRGNLRRIAWPAGAARVEWPADLPIEDGDTFEVLADGRARATLTFRTLPAAAGSEGAEIAEGMLLGCREQNEAALRRLARASLTPELWLSTERGRAPVYAPGERIGLVAMADADGWLYCVSTRADGGAVAVFPAGATGGARLPAGMPERMPGPRQASPLQAGPRGMQEVSCWLADRDIGPELPHALLDPAGTRLPERLAADIPGAFAGIGGRMARATLSIRVE
;
A
#
# COMPACT_ATOMS: atom_id res chain seq x y z
N MET A 1 45.39 17.88 81.01
CA MET A 1 45.75 17.53 79.63
C MET A 1 44.90 16.34 79.19
N MET A 2 43.84 16.58 78.40
CA MET A 2 43.08 15.53 77.71
C MET A 2 42.53 16.14 76.41
N LEU A 3 42.97 15.58 75.28
CA LEU A 3 42.56 15.97 73.92
C LEU A 3 41.09 15.59 73.67
N ARG A 4 40.35 16.54 73.08
CA ARG A 4 38.92 16.45 72.78
C ARG A 4 38.73 16.07 71.30
N ARG A 5 37.92 15.05 71.06
CA ARG A 5 37.61 14.48 69.73
C ARG A 5 36.71 15.42 68.92
N LEU A 6 36.95 15.51 67.61
CA LEU A 6 36.05 16.04 66.58
C LEU A 6 35.78 14.94 65.55
N PRO A 7 34.53 14.65 65.15
CA PRO A 7 34.23 13.77 64.03
C PRO A 7 34.09 14.58 62.73
N ALA A 8 34.75 14.13 61.66
CA ALA A 8 34.56 14.60 60.29
C ALA A 8 33.37 13.87 59.65
N ILE A 9 32.40 14.63 59.15
CA ILE A 9 31.24 14.13 58.39
C ILE A 9 31.68 13.99 56.93
N ALA A 10 31.68 12.76 56.41
CA ALA A 10 31.88 12.48 55.00
C ALA A 10 30.53 12.40 54.28
N ALA A 11 30.26 13.34 53.37
CA ALA A 11 29.12 13.31 52.47
C ALA A 11 29.46 12.49 51.22
N ALA A 12 28.86 11.30 51.09
CA ALA A 12 28.95 10.49 49.88
C ALA A 12 27.87 10.93 48.88
N LEU A 13 28.28 11.61 47.81
CA LEU A 13 27.48 11.89 46.62
C LEU A 13 27.32 10.61 45.79
N LEU A 14 26.16 9.97 45.88
CA LEU A 14 25.74 8.91 44.96
C LEU A 14 25.14 9.57 43.71
N LEU A 15 25.97 9.83 42.71
CA LEU A 15 25.54 10.12 41.34
C LEU A 15 25.02 8.84 40.70
N GLY A 16 23.70 8.65 40.73
CA GLY A 16 23.01 7.59 39.99
C GLY A 16 23.19 7.80 38.48
N TRP A 17 23.97 6.92 37.85
CA TRP A 17 23.99 6.76 36.39
C TRP A 17 22.64 6.21 35.93
N ALA A 18 21.75 7.09 35.50
CA ALA A 18 20.65 6.70 34.63
C ALA A 18 21.25 6.38 33.26
N ALA A 19 21.37 5.09 32.94
CA ALA A 19 21.67 4.67 31.58
C ALA A 19 20.58 5.24 30.65
N PRO A 20 20.93 5.95 29.56
CA PRO A 20 19.93 6.39 28.59
C PRO A 20 19.26 5.13 28.03
N GLY A 21 17.96 4.99 28.30
CA GLY A 21 17.15 3.98 27.66
C GLY A 21 17.29 4.17 26.16
N VAL A 22 17.77 3.14 25.47
CA VAL A 22 17.81 3.09 24.01
C VAL A 22 16.37 3.22 23.55
N ALA A 23 15.96 4.42 23.13
CA ALA A 23 14.70 4.62 22.45
C ALA A 23 14.77 3.73 21.19
N ARG A 24 14.05 2.60 21.20
CA ARG A 24 13.92 1.77 19.99
C ARG A 24 13.25 2.65 18.96
N ALA A 25 13.94 2.85 17.84
CA ALA A 25 13.43 3.62 16.74
C ALA A 25 12.22 2.86 16.17
N ALA A 26 11.06 3.50 16.26
CA ALA A 26 9.83 2.99 15.69
C ALA A 26 10.03 2.58 14.22
N GLU A 27 9.59 1.36 13.90
CA GLU A 27 9.83 0.79 12.58
C GLU A 27 8.82 1.33 11.56
N SER A 28 9.34 1.85 10.45
CA SER A 28 8.54 2.19 9.26
C SER A 28 7.99 0.92 8.60
N ALA A 29 6.83 1.03 7.97
CA ALA A 29 6.16 -0.05 7.26
C ALA A 29 5.80 0.35 5.82
N VAL A 30 5.56 -0.65 4.97
CA VAL A 30 5.12 -0.45 3.59
C VAL A 30 3.68 -0.96 3.46
N LEU A 31 2.79 -0.18 2.87
CA LEU A 31 1.43 -0.64 2.59
C LEU A 31 1.44 -1.68 1.47
N LEU A 32 0.98 -2.89 1.78
CA LEU A 32 0.82 -3.97 0.80
C LEU A 32 -0.54 -3.91 0.10
N GLY A 33 -1.58 -3.48 0.81
CA GLY A 33 -2.95 -3.32 0.31
C GLY A 33 -3.79 -2.49 1.28
N ALA A 34 -4.77 -1.75 0.76
CA ALA A 34 -5.67 -0.93 1.58
C ALA A 34 -7.04 -0.74 0.92
N THR A 35 -8.10 -0.90 1.69
CA THR A 35 -9.45 -0.44 1.35
C THR A 35 -9.82 0.86 2.08
N ALA A 36 -8.96 1.36 2.96
CA ALA A 36 -9.12 2.64 3.64
C ALA A 36 -8.72 3.81 2.73
N PRO A 37 -9.56 4.86 2.59
CA PRO A 37 -9.26 6.03 1.76
C PRO A 37 -7.97 6.74 2.18
N GLY A 38 -7.21 7.25 1.20
CA GLY A 38 -5.95 7.97 1.44
C GLY A 38 -4.71 7.09 1.51
N TYR A 39 -4.86 5.76 1.45
CA TYR A 39 -3.77 4.80 1.48
C TYR A 39 -3.69 4.05 0.14
N ALA A 40 -2.46 3.87 -0.37
CA ALA A 40 -2.20 3.16 -1.61
C ALA A 40 -1.10 2.10 -1.42
N PRO A 41 -1.16 0.97 -2.16
CA PRO A 41 -0.08 0.00 -2.17
C PRO A 41 1.27 0.66 -2.53
N GLY A 42 2.31 0.30 -1.79
CA GLY A 42 3.68 0.85 -1.92
C GLY A 42 3.93 2.14 -1.15
N MET A 43 2.91 2.75 -0.52
CA MET A 43 3.12 3.88 0.37
C MET A 43 3.93 3.45 1.60
N VAL A 44 4.97 4.22 1.92
CA VAL A 44 5.76 4.05 3.14
C VAL A 44 5.11 4.86 4.25
N LEU A 45 4.89 4.21 5.39
CA LEU A 45 4.42 4.86 6.61
C LEU A 45 5.56 4.86 7.62
N GLY A 46 5.91 6.03 8.13
CA GLY A 46 6.92 6.21 9.16
C GLY A 46 6.39 5.91 10.57
N ALA A 47 7.33 5.68 11.49
CA ALA A 47 7.13 5.59 12.93
C ALA A 47 6.04 6.48 13.54
N GLY A 48 6.08 7.78 13.21
CA GLY A 48 5.19 8.78 13.81
C GLY A 48 3.87 8.97 13.06
N ASP A 49 3.68 8.28 11.94
CA ASP A 49 2.51 8.49 11.10
C ASP A 49 1.26 7.95 11.80
N ARG A 50 0.19 8.74 11.73
CA ARG A 50 -1.13 8.35 12.24
C ARG A 50 -1.87 7.59 11.16
N LEU A 51 -2.27 6.37 11.52
CA LEU A 51 -3.10 5.50 10.71
C LEU A 51 -4.56 5.62 11.16
N THR A 52 -5.45 5.99 10.23
CA THR A 52 -6.89 6.06 10.44
C THR A 52 -7.58 5.09 9.48
N VAL A 53 -8.16 4.03 10.03
CA VAL A 53 -8.89 3.01 9.27
C VAL A 53 -10.38 3.14 9.62
N PRO A 54 -11.23 3.61 8.68
CA PRO A 54 -12.67 3.70 8.92
C PRO A 54 -13.33 2.35 9.18
N GLU A 55 -14.52 2.36 9.76
CA GLU A 55 -15.31 1.16 9.98
C GLU A 55 -15.42 0.31 8.71
N GLY A 56 -15.14 -1.00 8.83
CA GLY A 56 -15.19 -1.95 7.73
C GLY A 56 -14.06 -1.85 6.71
N ALA A 57 -13.25 -0.79 6.75
CA ALA A 57 -12.06 -0.69 5.92
C ALA A 57 -10.92 -1.51 6.55
N SER A 58 -9.89 -1.80 5.75
CA SER A 58 -8.70 -2.45 6.24
C SER A 58 -7.44 -1.95 5.54
N VAL A 59 -6.30 -2.12 6.21
CA VAL A 59 -4.97 -1.92 5.65
C VAL A 59 -4.12 -3.13 5.97
N THR A 60 -3.24 -3.50 5.05
CA THR A 60 -2.24 -4.55 5.28
C THR A 60 -0.85 -3.93 5.15
N LEU A 61 -0.09 -4.01 6.22
CA LEU A 61 1.28 -3.51 6.34
C LEU A 61 2.25 -4.65 6.09
N LEU A 62 3.34 -4.34 5.39
CA LEU A 62 4.54 -5.15 5.26
C LEU A 62 5.63 -4.47 6.09
N LEU A 63 6.02 -5.11 7.20
CA LEU A 63 7.06 -4.63 8.10
C LEU A 63 8.44 -4.94 7.51
N ARG A 64 9.47 -4.23 8.00
CA ARG A 64 10.88 -4.46 7.61
C ARG A 64 11.31 -5.93 7.76
N SER A 65 10.78 -6.62 8.77
CA SER A 65 11.02 -8.05 9.01
C SER A 65 10.44 -8.99 7.93
N GLY A 66 9.63 -8.47 7.00
CA GLY A 66 8.85 -9.25 6.05
C GLY A 66 7.56 -9.83 6.62
N GLN A 67 7.20 -9.47 7.86
CA GLN A 67 5.91 -9.82 8.45
C GLN A 67 4.81 -8.95 7.86
N MET A 68 3.67 -9.58 7.57
CA MET A 68 2.46 -8.89 7.15
C MET A 68 1.50 -8.76 8.33
N LEU A 69 1.05 -7.54 8.59
CA LEU A 69 0.10 -7.22 9.63
C LEU A 69 -1.13 -6.56 9.01
N ARG A 70 -2.29 -7.16 9.24
CA ARG A 70 -3.56 -6.60 8.78
C ARG A 70 -4.28 -5.89 9.92
N LEU A 71 -4.74 -4.68 9.65
CA LEU A 71 -5.49 -3.83 10.58
C LEU A 71 -6.86 -3.53 9.98
N ARG A 72 -7.92 -3.66 10.79
CA ARG A 72 -9.31 -3.39 10.42
C ARG A 72 -9.85 -2.24 11.25
N GLY A 73 -10.69 -1.42 10.62
CA GLY A 73 -11.33 -0.32 11.31
C GLY A 73 -12.65 -0.71 12.00
N PRO A 74 -13.17 0.15 12.89
CA PRO A 74 -12.68 1.50 13.15
C PRO A 74 -11.40 1.49 14.00
N LEU A 75 -10.34 2.16 13.53
CA LEU A 75 -9.04 2.21 14.20
C LEU A 75 -8.37 3.57 13.96
N GLU A 76 -7.88 4.19 15.03
CA GLU A 76 -6.97 5.34 14.95
C GLU A 76 -5.77 5.09 15.86
N THR A 77 -4.57 4.99 15.29
CA THR A 77 -3.35 4.73 16.06
C THR A 77 -2.11 5.29 15.36
N ALA A 78 -1.04 5.56 16.11
CA ALA A 78 0.28 5.84 15.56
C ALA A 78 1.07 4.54 15.37
N LEU A 79 2.00 4.51 14.41
CA LEU A 79 2.80 3.32 14.06
C LEU A 79 3.88 2.95 15.08
N ASP A 80 4.37 3.89 15.89
CA ASP A 80 5.27 3.64 17.00
C ASP A 80 4.65 2.68 18.04
N ARG A 81 3.32 2.70 18.16
CA ARG A 81 2.57 1.73 18.97
C ARG A 81 2.44 0.37 18.29
N ILE A 82 2.85 0.22 17.04
CA ILE A 82 2.67 -0.97 16.18
C ILE A 82 3.91 -1.88 16.13
N GLU A 83 4.94 -1.61 16.93
CA GLU A 83 6.17 -2.40 16.93
C GLU A 83 6.01 -3.86 17.43
N PRO A 84 6.64 -4.83 16.75
CA PRO A 84 6.91 -6.15 17.31
C PRO A 84 7.92 -6.08 18.46
N VAL A 85 7.60 -6.71 19.60
CA VAL A 85 8.50 -6.77 20.76
C VAL A 85 9.78 -7.59 20.47
N ARG A 86 9.79 -8.45 19.44
CA ARG A 86 10.99 -9.17 18.96
C ARG A 86 10.91 -9.49 17.45
N PRO A 87 12.03 -9.40 16.70
CA PRO A 87 12.10 -9.81 15.29
C PRO A 87 11.89 -11.33 15.08
N ASP A 88 12.07 -12.13 16.15
CA ASP A 88 11.91 -13.60 16.13
C ASP A 88 10.53 -14.04 16.63
N GLY A 89 9.63 -13.09 16.89
CA GLY A 89 8.32 -13.33 17.49
C GLY A 89 7.31 -13.90 16.48
N SER A 90 6.59 -14.94 16.90
CA SER A 90 5.46 -15.46 16.14
C SER A 90 4.37 -14.40 15.94
N ALA A 91 3.54 -14.61 14.92
CA ALA A 91 2.28 -13.89 14.66
C ALA A 91 1.45 -13.61 15.92
N ALA A 92 1.43 -14.54 16.88
CA ALA A 92 0.71 -14.43 18.14
C ALA A 92 1.39 -13.49 19.15
N ALA A 93 2.72 -13.48 19.21
CA ALA A 93 3.48 -12.54 20.06
C ALA A 93 3.31 -11.10 19.60
N LEU A 94 3.21 -10.89 18.29
CA LEU A 94 2.92 -9.59 17.70
C LEU A 94 1.49 -9.14 18.07
N ALA A 95 0.48 -9.98 17.85
CA ALA A 95 -0.91 -9.69 18.22
C ALA A 95 -1.07 -9.40 19.74
N GLU A 96 -0.33 -10.10 20.59
CA GLU A 96 -0.35 -9.87 22.04
C GLU A 96 0.33 -8.54 22.43
N ALA A 97 1.43 -8.18 21.78
CA ALA A 97 2.08 -6.87 21.99
C ALA A 97 1.13 -5.71 21.66
N PHE A 98 0.30 -5.86 20.63
CA PHE A 98 -0.72 -4.88 20.27
C PHE A 98 -1.83 -4.74 21.31
N ARG A 99 -2.32 -5.87 21.83
CA ARG A 99 -3.32 -5.87 22.91
C ARG A 99 -2.82 -5.14 24.15
N LEU A 100 -1.57 -5.38 24.53
CA LEU A 100 -0.92 -4.71 25.65
C LEU A 100 -0.78 -3.20 25.47
N ARG A 101 -0.89 -2.70 24.23
CA ARG A 101 -0.83 -1.27 23.87
C ARG A 101 -2.21 -0.65 23.60
N GLY A 102 -3.29 -1.38 23.92
CA GLY A 102 -4.67 -0.90 23.83
C GLY A 102 -5.27 -0.96 22.44
N ILE A 103 -4.65 -1.66 21.49
CA ILE A 103 -5.30 -1.99 20.20
C ILE A 103 -6.21 -3.19 20.44
N ASP A 104 -7.49 -3.03 20.12
CA ASP A 104 -8.48 -4.10 20.23
C ASP A 104 -8.06 -5.28 19.34
N ALA A 105 -8.10 -6.50 19.90
CA ALA A 105 -7.79 -7.74 19.19
C ALA A 105 -8.64 -7.92 17.92
N SER A 106 -9.86 -7.37 17.89
CA SER A 106 -10.75 -7.39 16.74
C SER A 106 -10.26 -6.53 15.56
N ALA A 107 -9.45 -5.51 15.84
CA ALA A 107 -8.79 -4.68 14.83
C ALA A 107 -7.60 -5.39 14.18
N ILE A 108 -7.05 -6.44 14.81
CA ILE A 108 -5.91 -7.20 14.28
C ILE A 108 -6.45 -8.39 13.48
N GLY A 109 -6.22 -8.35 12.16
CA GLY A 109 -6.52 -9.45 11.26
C GLY A 109 -5.47 -10.56 11.30
N ALA A 110 -5.38 -11.32 10.20
CA ALA A 110 -4.36 -12.36 10.06
C ALA A 110 -2.96 -11.76 9.99
N THR A 111 -2.03 -12.30 10.79
CA THR A 111 -0.58 -12.07 10.68
C THR A 111 0.06 -13.24 9.96
N ARG A 112 0.84 -12.97 8.91
CA ARG A 112 1.49 -13.99 8.09
C ARG A 112 2.91 -13.55 7.76
N THR A 113 3.85 -14.49 7.77
CA THR A 113 5.16 -14.23 7.19
C THR A 113 5.05 -14.31 5.68
N ALA A 114 5.56 -13.31 4.97
CA ALA A 114 5.71 -13.38 3.52
C ALA A 114 6.79 -14.43 3.19
N SER A 115 6.39 -15.69 3.02
CA SER A 115 7.27 -16.78 2.62
C SER A 115 6.89 -17.27 1.22
N LEU A 116 7.34 -16.52 0.21
CA LEU A 116 7.78 -17.12 -1.04
C LEU A 116 9.19 -17.66 -0.73
N GLY A 117 9.49 -18.91 -1.08
CA GLY A 117 10.64 -19.65 -0.56
C GLY A 117 11.97 -18.88 -0.54
N ARG A 118 12.86 -19.23 0.39
CA ARG A 118 14.19 -18.61 0.55
C ARG A 118 14.92 -18.63 -0.80
N ARG A 119 15.02 -17.47 -1.46
CA ARG A 119 15.71 -17.36 -2.74
C ARG A 119 17.19 -17.18 -2.43
N ALA A 120 18.06 -17.93 -3.10
CA ALA A 120 19.50 -17.64 -3.04
C ALA A 120 19.71 -16.20 -3.55
N PRO A 121 20.60 -15.40 -2.92
CA PRO A 121 20.92 -14.07 -3.41
C PRO A 121 21.39 -14.21 -4.85
N ARG A 122 20.59 -13.71 -5.79
CA ARG A 122 21.05 -13.52 -7.16
C ARG A 122 21.71 -12.15 -7.18
N SER A 123 22.95 -12.09 -7.64
CA SER A 123 23.51 -10.83 -8.14
C SER A 123 22.53 -10.26 -9.13
N ALA A 124 21.98 -9.09 -8.83
CA ALA A 124 21.08 -8.38 -9.70
C ALA A 124 21.89 -7.51 -10.66
N GLU A 125 21.36 -7.35 -11.86
CA GLU A 125 21.80 -6.31 -12.76
C GLU A 125 20.94 -5.08 -12.48
N VAL A 126 21.55 -4.04 -11.92
CA VAL A 126 20.88 -2.78 -11.59
C VAL A 126 21.06 -1.82 -12.76
N SER A 127 19.98 -1.57 -13.50
CA SER A 127 19.99 -0.59 -14.58
C SER A 127 19.55 0.79 -14.07
N VAL A 128 20.37 1.80 -14.34
CA VAL A 128 20.20 3.19 -13.90
C VAL A 128 19.86 4.05 -15.11
N GLU A 129 18.69 4.67 -15.07
CA GLU A 129 18.23 5.59 -16.11
C GLU A 129 18.68 7.02 -15.79
N LEU A 130 19.52 7.59 -16.66
CA LEU A 130 20.17 8.88 -16.42
C LEU A 130 19.26 10.08 -16.62
N GLU A 131 18.09 9.90 -17.24
CA GLU A 131 17.12 10.97 -17.51
C GLU A 131 16.13 11.18 -16.36
N ARG A 132 16.13 10.31 -15.34
CA ARG A 132 15.22 10.39 -14.20
C ARG A 132 15.99 10.52 -12.90
N SER A 133 15.53 11.41 -12.02
CA SER A 133 15.99 11.42 -10.63
C SER A 133 15.35 10.27 -9.87
N GLY A 134 16.11 9.60 -9.00
CA GLY A 134 15.62 8.42 -8.30
C GLY A 134 16.54 7.91 -7.22
N THR A 135 16.13 6.82 -6.57
CA THR A 135 16.95 6.09 -5.61
C THR A 135 17.13 4.65 -6.08
N TRP A 136 18.38 4.19 -6.14
CA TRP A 136 18.76 2.85 -6.55
C TRP A 136 19.38 2.09 -5.38
N CYS A 137 18.83 0.92 -5.10
CA CYS A 137 19.36 -0.03 -4.15
C CYS A 137 20.35 -0.95 -4.85
N VAL A 138 21.55 -1.07 -4.29
CA VAL A 138 22.62 -1.93 -4.80
C VAL A 138 23.10 -2.88 -3.71
N GLY A 139 23.11 -4.17 -3.99
CA GLY A 139 23.73 -5.19 -3.15
C GLY A 139 25.24 -5.30 -3.41
N GLY A 140 25.99 -5.85 -2.46
CA GLY A 140 27.45 -5.97 -2.58
C GLY A 140 27.97 -6.86 -3.71
N ALA A 141 27.10 -7.66 -4.34
CA ALA A 141 27.42 -8.51 -5.49
C ALA A 141 26.71 -8.07 -6.78
N ASP A 142 26.02 -6.94 -6.76
CA ASP A 142 25.27 -6.44 -7.92
C ASP A 142 26.20 -5.76 -8.93
N THR A 143 25.82 -5.83 -10.21
CA THR A 143 26.46 -5.04 -11.26
C THR A 143 25.58 -3.85 -11.60
N VAL A 144 26.18 -2.67 -11.75
CA VAL A 144 25.44 -1.44 -12.03
C VAL A 144 25.70 -1.03 -13.47
N TRP A 145 24.63 -0.73 -14.20
CA TRP A 145 24.68 -0.37 -15.62
C TRP A 145 23.94 0.94 -15.85
N LEU A 146 24.54 1.84 -16.61
CA LEU A 146 23.91 3.07 -17.07
C LEU A 146 23.16 2.78 -18.38
N ALA A 147 21.85 3.06 -18.41
CA ALA A 147 21.04 2.97 -19.61
C ALA A 147 21.26 4.20 -20.50
N ARG A 148 21.33 3.99 -21.82
CA ARG A 148 21.53 5.09 -22.76
C ARG A 148 20.31 6.02 -22.72
N PRO A 149 20.51 7.34 -22.52
CA PRO A 149 19.44 8.31 -22.64
C PRO A 149 18.74 8.23 -24.00
N ALA A 150 17.42 8.45 -24.03
CA ALA A 150 16.68 8.53 -25.29
C ALA A 150 17.08 9.79 -26.09
N THR A 151 17.35 10.89 -25.38
CA THR A 151 17.93 12.10 -25.98
C THR A 151 19.44 12.03 -25.84
N GLU A 152 20.20 11.96 -26.92
CA GLU A 152 21.67 11.87 -26.88
C GLU A 152 22.31 13.28 -26.76
N PRO A 153 22.77 13.70 -25.57
CA PRO A 153 23.53 14.95 -25.45
C PRO A 153 24.93 14.78 -26.05
N ALA A 154 25.58 15.90 -26.38
CA ALA A 154 26.96 15.87 -26.87
C ALA A 154 27.94 15.47 -25.75
N GLU A 155 27.67 15.91 -24.52
CA GLU A 155 28.41 15.48 -23.33
C GLU A 155 27.48 14.97 -22.22
N LEU A 156 27.84 13.83 -21.64
CA LEU A 156 27.18 13.25 -20.47
C LEU A 156 28.21 12.98 -19.37
N GLY A 157 27.87 13.30 -18.13
CA GLY A 157 28.77 13.07 -17.00
C GLY A 157 28.04 12.90 -15.67
N LEU A 158 28.74 12.28 -14.73
CA LEU A 158 28.31 12.09 -13.35
C LEU A 158 29.16 12.99 -12.46
N ARG A 159 28.50 13.86 -11.67
CA ARG A 159 29.17 14.72 -10.69
C ARG A 159 28.92 14.22 -9.27
N ARG A 160 29.99 13.97 -8.51
CA ARG A 160 29.94 13.60 -7.07
C ARG A 160 30.88 14.51 -6.30
N ARG A 161 30.37 15.23 -5.29
CA ARG A 161 31.16 16.11 -4.40
C ARG A 161 32.10 17.06 -5.17
N GLY A 162 31.62 17.62 -6.28
CA GLY A 162 32.39 18.53 -7.15
C GLY A 162 33.24 17.86 -8.22
N ASN A 163 33.52 16.55 -8.13
CA ASN A 163 34.27 15.82 -9.14
C ASN A 163 33.35 15.37 -10.28
N LEU A 164 33.70 15.71 -11.52
CA LEU A 164 32.97 15.33 -12.72
C LEU A 164 33.67 14.17 -13.44
N ARG A 165 32.94 13.08 -13.63
CA ARG A 165 33.33 11.97 -14.49
C ARG A 165 32.51 12.01 -15.78
N ARG A 166 33.17 12.21 -16.93
CA ARG A 166 32.52 12.04 -18.24
C ARG A 166 32.25 10.57 -18.52
N ILE A 167 31.10 10.29 -19.11
CA ILE A 167 30.69 8.95 -19.53
C ILE A 167 30.83 8.86 -21.05
N ALA A 168 31.65 7.92 -21.51
CA ALA A 168 31.79 7.63 -22.93
C ALA A 168 30.89 6.46 -23.30
N TRP A 169 30.11 6.62 -24.36
CA TRP A 169 29.26 5.54 -24.88
C TRP A 169 29.89 4.92 -26.12
N PRO A 170 30.20 3.61 -26.11
CA PRO A 170 30.60 2.92 -27.32
C PRO A 170 29.50 3.02 -28.39
N ALA A 171 29.92 3.07 -29.66
CA ALA A 171 28.98 3.17 -30.79
C ALA A 171 27.95 2.02 -30.75
N GLY A 172 26.67 2.37 -30.81
CA GLY A 172 25.55 1.41 -30.80
C GLY A 172 25.28 0.70 -29.47
N ALA A 173 26.08 0.90 -28.42
CA ALA A 173 25.83 0.25 -27.13
C ALA A 173 24.59 0.84 -26.45
N ALA A 174 23.63 0.00 -26.05
CA ALA A 174 22.41 0.45 -25.35
C ALA A 174 22.65 0.79 -23.87
N ARG A 175 23.76 0.32 -23.31
CA ARG A 175 24.15 0.52 -21.91
C ARG A 175 25.67 0.49 -21.76
N VAL A 176 26.17 1.07 -20.68
CA VAL A 176 27.58 0.96 -20.26
C VAL A 176 27.64 0.57 -18.79
N GLU A 177 28.67 -0.16 -18.41
CA GLU A 177 28.90 -0.50 -17.01
C GLU A 177 29.22 0.76 -16.20
N TRP A 178 28.83 0.76 -14.93
CA TRP A 178 29.15 1.84 -14.01
C TRP A 178 30.67 2.04 -13.92
N PRO A 179 31.18 3.29 -13.93
CA PRO A 179 32.62 3.53 -13.92
C PRO A 179 33.30 2.95 -12.68
N ALA A 180 34.27 2.05 -12.88
CA ALA A 180 35.00 1.39 -11.78
C ALA A 180 35.79 2.37 -10.88
N ASP A 181 36.13 3.56 -11.41
CA ASP A 181 36.79 4.63 -10.67
C ASP A 181 35.83 5.51 -9.84
N LEU A 182 34.52 5.23 -9.91
CA LEU A 182 33.49 5.83 -9.07
C LEU A 182 32.85 4.77 -8.16
N PRO A 183 33.45 4.42 -7.01
CA PRO A 183 32.79 3.52 -6.07
C PRO A 183 31.46 4.11 -5.58
N ILE A 184 30.48 3.24 -5.37
CA ILE A 184 29.16 3.58 -4.83
C ILE A 184 29.16 3.25 -3.33
N GLU A 185 28.93 4.26 -2.50
CA GLU A 185 28.77 4.13 -1.04
C GLU A 185 27.30 4.35 -0.64
N ASP A 186 26.89 3.89 0.56
CA ASP A 186 25.53 4.12 1.04
C ASP A 186 25.24 5.62 1.21
N GLY A 187 24.10 6.06 0.68
CA GLY A 187 23.67 7.46 0.72
C GLY A 187 24.35 8.34 -0.33
N ASP A 188 25.16 7.77 -1.23
CA ASP A 188 25.80 8.55 -2.27
C ASP A 188 24.79 9.22 -3.19
N THR A 189 25.14 10.44 -3.61
CA THR A 189 24.34 11.22 -4.55
C THR A 189 25.22 11.71 -5.69
N PHE A 190 24.76 11.44 -6.91
CA PHE A 190 25.41 11.83 -8.17
C PHE A 190 24.48 12.74 -8.96
N GLU A 191 24.96 13.87 -9.43
CA GLU A 191 24.23 14.70 -10.38
C GLU A 191 24.60 14.27 -11.80
N VAL A 192 23.58 13.97 -12.60
CA VAL A 192 23.74 13.73 -14.04
C VAL A 192 23.81 15.08 -14.74
N LEU A 193 24.95 15.34 -15.39
CA LEU A 193 25.14 16.51 -16.23
C LEU A 193 24.99 16.11 -17.70
N ALA A 194 24.13 16.82 -18.44
CA ALA A 194 24.06 16.77 -19.90
C ALA A 194 24.37 18.16 -20.46
N ASP A 195 25.35 18.25 -21.36
CA ASP A 195 25.80 19.51 -21.97
C ASP A 195 26.09 20.62 -20.92
N GLY A 196 26.72 20.22 -19.81
CA GLY A 196 27.10 21.11 -18.70
C GLY A 196 25.96 21.49 -17.74
N ARG A 197 24.73 20.99 -17.95
CA ARG A 197 23.57 21.29 -17.10
C ARG A 197 23.11 20.07 -16.32
N ALA A 198 22.76 20.26 -15.04
CA ALA A 198 22.17 19.20 -14.24
C ALA A 198 20.79 18.81 -14.79
N ARG A 199 20.57 17.50 -14.97
CA ARG A 199 19.32 16.93 -15.52
C ARG A 199 18.60 16.03 -14.54
N ALA A 200 19.35 15.23 -13.78
CA ALA A 200 18.82 14.28 -12.82
C ALA A 200 19.76 14.14 -11.63
N THR A 201 19.20 13.67 -10.51
CA THR A 201 19.94 13.35 -9.30
C THR A 201 19.74 11.87 -8.99
N LEU A 202 20.85 11.15 -8.92
CA LEU A 202 20.88 9.72 -8.61
C LEU A 202 21.32 9.51 -7.17
N THR A 203 20.46 8.90 -6.36
CA THR A 203 20.82 8.51 -4.99
C THR A 203 21.00 6.99 -4.92
N PHE A 204 22.08 6.53 -4.30
CA PHE A 204 22.34 5.10 -4.11
C PHE A 204 22.20 4.72 -2.64
N ARG A 205 21.57 3.57 -2.40
CA ARG A 205 21.47 2.94 -1.08
C ARG A 205 22.04 1.55 -1.16
N THR A 206 22.83 1.14 -0.18
CA THR A 206 23.36 -0.23 -0.15
C THR A 206 22.39 -1.14 0.58
N LEU A 207 22.04 -2.27 -0.03
CA LEU A 207 21.31 -3.31 0.66
C LEU A 207 22.30 -4.26 1.35
N PRO A 208 22.10 -4.58 2.64
CA PRO A 208 22.87 -5.65 3.26
C PRO A 208 22.58 -6.97 2.53
N ALA A 209 23.56 -7.88 2.54
CA ALA A 209 23.39 -9.19 1.93
C ALA A 209 22.10 -9.86 2.45
N ALA A 210 21.28 -10.37 1.52
CA ALA A 210 19.97 -10.96 1.76
C ALA A 210 20.02 -12.05 2.85
N ALA A 211 19.76 -11.66 4.10
CA ALA A 211 19.66 -12.56 5.25
C ALA A 211 18.20 -12.85 5.64
N GLY A 212 17.24 -12.37 4.84
CA GLY A 212 15.81 -12.37 5.16
C GLY A 212 14.92 -13.17 4.20
N SER A 213 13.60 -13.00 4.34
CA SER A 213 12.62 -13.47 3.36
C SER A 213 12.51 -12.50 2.19
N GLU A 214 11.94 -12.93 1.06
CA GLU A 214 11.62 -12.05 -0.08
C GLU A 214 10.76 -10.85 0.38
N GLY A 215 9.85 -11.05 1.35
CA GLY A 215 9.08 -9.94 1.92
C GLY A 215 9.94 -8.92 2.67
N ALA A 216 10.98 -9.36 3.39
CA ALA A 216 11.89 -8.46 4.10
C ALA A 216 12.75 -7.66 3.13
N GLU A 217 13.24 -8.30 2.06
CA GLU A 217 14.00 -7.63 0.99
C GLU A 217 13.17 -6.55 0.29
N ILE A 218 11.92 -6.90 -0.10
CA ILE A 218 10.99 -5.94 -0.71
C ILE A 218 10.71 -4.79 0.27
N ALA A 219 10.45 -5.09 1.54
CA ALA A 219 10.18 -4.07 2.55
C ALA A 219 11.38 -3.12 2.69
N GLU A 220 12.58 -3.64 2.90
CA GLU A 220 13.80 -2.83 3.06
C GLU A 220 14.05 -1.96 1.83
N GLY A 221 13.96 -2.52 0.62
CA GLY A 221 14.14 -1.76 -0.62
C GLY A 221 13.12 -0.61 -0.77
N MET A 222 11.85 -0.85 -0.43
CA MET A 222 10.81 0.18 -0.45
C MET A 222 11.05 1.26 0.62
N LEU A 223 11.47 0.87 1.83
CA LEU A 223 11.78 1.78 2.93
C LEU A 223 13.00 2.67 2.65
N LEU A 224 13.98 2.15 1.90
CA LEU A 224 15.15 2.91 1.43
C LEU A 224 14.83 3.85 0.26
N GLY A 225 13.61 3.78 -0.31
CA GLY A 225 13.15 4.64 -1.41
C GLY A 225 13.35 4.03 -2.80
N CYS A 226 13.80 2.78 -2.90
CA CYS A 226 14.11 2.09 -4.16
C CYS A 226 12.85 1.53 -4.85
N ARG A 227 11.84 2.38 -5.01
CA ARG A 227 10.49 1.97 -5.44
C ARG A 227 10.47 1.37 -6.84
N GLU A 228 11.20 1.96 -7.80
CA GLU A 228 11.21 1.49 -9.19
C GLU A 228 11.68 0.02 -9.29
N GLN A 229 12.65 -0.37 -8.46
CA GLN A 229 13.18 -1.75 -8.44
C GLN A 229 12.24 -2.74 -7.72
N ASN A 230 11.47 -2.27 -6.72
CA ASN A 230 10.73 -3.14 -5.81
C ASN A 230 9.22 -3.18 -6.06
N GLU A 231 8.64 -2.21 -6.77
CA GLU A 231 7.19 -2.10 -6.94
C GLU A 231 6.59 -3.32 -7.64
N ALA A 232 7.25 -3.84 -8.67
CA ALA A 232 6.79 -5.04 -9.37
C ALA A 232 6.80 -6.28 -8.43
N ALA A 233 7.81 -6.40 -7.57
CA ALA A 233 7.91 -7.48 -6.59
C ALA A 233 6.85 -7.34 -5.49
N LEU A 234 6.65 -6.12 -4.96
CA LEU A 234 5.60 -5.81 -4.00
C LEU A 234 4.21 -6.16 -4.54
N ARG A 235 3.90 -5.78 -5.79
CA ARG A 235 2.62 -6.11 -6.44
C ARG A 235 2.41 -7.61 -6.65
N ARG A 236 3.48 -8.38 -6.89
CA ARG A 236 3.38 -9.85 -6.96
C ARG A 236 3.13 -10.43 -5.57
N LEU A 237 3.85 -9.96 -4.57
CA LEU A 237 3.68 -10.40 -3.19
C LEU A 237 2.25 -10.14 -2.70
N ALA A 238 1.72 -8.94 -2.94
CA ALA A 238 0.34 -8.57 -2.61
C ALA A 238 -0.67 -9.53 -3.26
N ARG A 239 -0.55 -9.76 -4.57
CA ARG A 239 -1.46 -10.65 -5.32
C ARG A 239 -1.43 -12.12 -4.87
N ALA A 240 -0.26 -12.59 -4.40
CA ALA A 240 -0.08 -13.94 -3.90
C ALA A 240 -0.55 -14.10 -2.44
N SER A 241 -0.46 -13.04 -1.64
CA SER A 241 -0.65 -13.11 -0.18
C SER A 241 -1.99 -12.57 0.29
N LEU A 242 -2.63 -11.68 -0.48
CA LEU A 242 -3.88 -11.04 -0.13
C LEU A 242 -5.05 -11.67 -0.89
N THR A 243 -6.13 -11.90 -0.16
CA THR A 243 -7.45 -12.12 -0.76
C THR A 243 -8.02 -10.74 -1.07
N PRO A 244 -8.49 -10.47 -2.31
CA PRO A 244 -9.06 -9.18 -2.64
C PRO A 244 -10.17 -8.80 -1.68
N GLU A 245 -10.23 -7.52 -1.35
CA GLU A 245 -11.25 -6.95 -0.49
C GLU A 245 -11.87 -5.72 -1.11
N LEU A 246 -13.12 -5.49 -0.73
CA LEU A 246 -13.91 -4.36 -1.16
C LEU A 246 -14.49 -3.69 0.08
N TRP A 247 -14.35 -2.38 0.15
CA TRP A 247 -15.01 -1.54 1.12
C TRP A 247 -16.04 -0.66 0.42
N LEU A 248 -17.21 -0.54 1.05
CA LEU A 248 -18.32 0.29 0.59
C LEU A 248 -18.80 1.21 1.71
N SER A 249 -19.07 2.46 1.34
CA SER A 249 -19.68 3.47 2.20
C SER A 249 -20.50 4.44 1.36
N THR A 250 -21.30 5.29 2.01
CA THR A 250 -21.79 6.52 1.39
C THR A 250 -21.00 7.73 1.88
N GLU A 251 -21.30 8.89 1.32
CA GLU A 251 -20.87 10.20 1.83
C GLU A 251 -21.34 10.47 3.28
N ARG A 252 -22.37 9.76 3.76
CA ARG A 252 -22.89 9.81 5.14
C ARG A 252 -22.37 8.68 6.04
N GLY A 253 -21.43 7.86 5.56
CA GLY A 253 -20.88 6.71 6.29
C GLY A 253 -21.56 5.38 5.96
N ARG A 254 -21.40 4.38 6.83
CA ARG A 254 -21.83 2.99 6.59
C ARG A 254 -23.23 2.64 7.08
N ALA A 255 -23.82 3.46 7.95
CA ALA A 255 -25.21 3.31 8.41
C ALA A 255 -26.03 4.57 8.08
N PRO A 256 -26.15 4.94 6.80
CA PRO A 256 -26.75 6.21 6.43
C PRO A 256 -28.29 6.14 6.44
N VAL A 257 -28.89 7.31 6.64
CA VAL A 257 -30.33 7.54 6.48
C VAL A 257 -30.54 8.55 5.35
N TYR A 258 -31.49 8.29 4.46
CA TYR A 258 -31.87 9.15 3.32
C TYR A 258 -33.39 9.31 3.23
N ALA A 259 -33.85 10.41 2.62
CA ALA A 259 -35.25 10.56 2.25
C ALA A 259 -35.56 9.84 0.91
N PRO A 260 -36.80 9.39 0.66
CA PRO A 260 -37.19 8.83 -0.65
C PRO A 260 -36.84 9.78 -1.80
N GLY A 261 -36.24 9.23 -2.86
CA GLY A 261 -35.80 10.00 -4.04
C GLY A 261 -34.51 10.82 -3.83
N GLU A 262 -33.97 10.88 -2.62
CA GLU A 262 -32.72 11.59 -2.35
C GLU A 262 -31.54 10.93 -3.09
N ARG A 263 -30.58 11.74 -3.53
CA ARG A 263 -29.36 11.25 -4.19
C ARG A 263 -28.42 10.61 -3.17
N ILE A 264 -27.95 9.40 -3.48
CA ILE A 264 -26.99 8.64 -2.70
C ILE A 264 -25.63 8.72 -3.40
N GLY A 265 -24.64 9.33 -2.74
CA GLY A 265 -23.24 9.25 -3.14
C GLY A 265 -22.58 8.02 -2.52
N LEU A 266 -22.25 7.02 -3.33
CA LEU A 266 -21.53 5.81 -2.94
C LEU A 266 -20.02 5.98 -3.15
N VAL A 267 -19.24 5.33 -2.30
CA VAL A 267 -17.79 5.21 -2.42
C VAL A 267 -17.41 3.74 -2.31
N ALA A 268 -16.67 3.26 -3.30
CA ALA A 268 -16.09 1.93 -3.32
C ALA A 268 -14.55 2.02 -3.31
N MET A 269 -13.90 1.17 -2.54
CA MET A 269 -12.44 1.07 -2.45
C MET A 269 -12.02 -0.39 -2.45
N ALA A 270 -11.01 -0.73 -3.24
CA ALA A 270 -10.44 -2.07 -3.29
C ALA A 270 -8.95 -2.06 -2.94
N ASP A 271 -8.47 -3.15 -2.33
CA ASP A 271 -7.05 -3.34 -2.02
C ASP A 271 -6.26 -3.97 -3.18
N ALA A 272 -6.95 -4.39 -4.24
CA ALA A 272 -6.40 -5.00 -5.44
C ALA A 272 -7.07 -4.43 -6.70
N ASP A 273 -6.33 -4.45 -7.82
CA ASP A 273 -6.89 -4.12 -9.12
C ASP A 273 -7.95 -5.15 -9.48
N GLY A 274 -9.08 -4.70 -10.02
CA GLY A 274 -10.16 -5.59 -10.41
C GLY A 274 -11.22 -4.94 -11.28
N TRP A 275 -12.36 -5.62 -11.38
CA TRP A 275 -13.54 -5.17 -12.10
C TRP A 275 -14.72 -5.14 -11.13
N LEU A 276 -15.29 -3.96 -10.93
CA LEU A 276 -16.35 -3.67 -9.97
C LEU A 276 -17.72 -3.76 -10.65
N TYR A 277 -18.66 -4.44 -10.00
CA TYR A 277 -20.06 -4.49 -10.39
C TYR A 277 -20.91 -4.25 -9.16
N CYS A 278 -21.85 -3.30 -9.23
CA CYS A 278 -22.69 -2.91 -8.10
C CYS A 278 -24.16 -2.97 -8.50
N VAL A 279 -24.99 -3.46 -7.59
CA VAL A 279 -26.45 -3.55 -7.74
C VAL A 279 -27.11 -3.01 -6.47
N SER A 280 -28.18 -2.24 -6.62
CA SER A 280 -29.01 -1.76 -5.52
C SER A 280 -30.33 -2.53 -5.51
N THR A 281 -30.73 -3.04 -4.36
CA THR A 281 -32.00 -3.72 -4.11
C THR A 281 -32.79 -2.90 -3.09
N ARG A 282 -34.03 -2.55 -3.43
CA ARG A 282 -34.90 -1.68 -2.65
C ARG A 282 -35.87 -2.49 -1.80
N ALA A 283 -36.52 -1.83 -0.85
CA ALA A 283 -37.48 -2.44 0.07
C ALA A 283 -38.70 -3.09 -0.63
N ASP A 284 -39.05 -2.64 -1.84
CA ASP A 284 -40.12 -3.19 -2.68
C ASP A 284 -39.67 -4.39 -3.53
N GLY A 285 -38.45 -4.90 -3.30
CA GLY A 285 -37.83 -5.96 -4.11
C GLY A 285 -37.35 -5.52 -5.49
N GLY A 286 -37.53 -4.24 -5.85
CA GLY A 286 -36.98 -3.69 -7.09
C GLY A 286 -35.46 -3.61 -7.01
N ALA A 287 -34.78 -4.00 -8.08
CA ALA A 287 -33.33 -3.86 -8.18
C ALA A 287 -32.92 -3.04 -9.40
N VAL A 288 -31.81 -2.32 -9.31
CA VAL A 288 -31.22 -1.54 -10.41
C VAL A 288 -29.71 -1.75 -10.44
N ALA A 289 -29.15 -1.84 -11.65
CA ALA A 289 -27.71 -1.81 -11.84
C ALA A 289 -27.16 -0.44 -11.42
N VAL A 290 -26.09 -0.43 -10.62
CA VAL A 290 -25.46 0.79 -10.11
C VAL A 290 -24.15 1.05 -10.83
N PHE A 291 -23.28 0.05 -11.00
CA PHE A 291 -21.99 0.22 -11.69
C PHE A 291 -21.63 -1.10 -12.38
N PRO A 292 -21.03 -1.10 -13.58
CA PRO A 292 -20.54 0.04 -14.37
C PRO A 292 -21.60 0.69 -15.27
N ALA A 293 -22.90 0.54 -14.98
CA ALA A 293 -23.99 1.10 -15.78
C ALA A 293 -23.79 2.59 -16.09
N GLY A 294 -23.49 2.91 -17.36
CA GLY A 294 -23.25 4.28 -17.82
C GLY A 294 -21.89 4.86 -17.45
N ALA A 295 -20.95 4.04 -16.95
CA ALA A 295 -19.62 4.46 -16.58
C ALA A 295 -18.65 4.51 -17.78
N THR A 296 -17.88 5.58 -17.90
CA THR A 296 -16.79 5.67 -18.88
C THR A 296 -15.60 4.79 -18.44
N GLY A 297 -15.04 4.04 -19.38
CA GLY A 297 -13.95 3.09 -19.10
C GLY A 297 -14.38 1.75 -18.47
N GLY A 298 -15.69 1.47 -18.39
CA GLY A 298 -16.20 0.15 -17.96
C GLY A 298 -16.00 -0.17 -16.48
N ALA A 299 -15.95 -1.45 -16.13
CA ALA A 299 -15.93 -1.92 -14.73
C ALA A 299 -14.58 -1.80 -14.01
N ARG A 300 -13.50 -1.43 -14.70
CA ARG A 300 -12.15 -1.48 -14.12
C ARG A 300 -12.03 -0.57 -12.88
N LEU A 301 -11.49 -1.11 -11.79
CA LEU A 301 -11.19 -0.42 -10.54
C LEU A 301 -9.71 -0.63 -10.15
N PRO A 302 -8.88 0.43 -10.11
CA PRO A 302 -7.51 0.34 -9.61
C PRO A 302 -7.45 0.16 -8.09
N ALA A 303 -6.44 -0.57 -7.59
CA ALA A 303 -6.17 -0.73 -6.17
C ALA A 303 -5.89 0.62 -5.48
N GLY A 304 -6.44 0.82 -4.28
CA GLY A 304 -6.21 2.00 -3.45
C GLY A 304 -6.78 3.31 -4.02
N MET A 305 -7.56 3.26 -5.11
CA MET A 305 -8.23 4.43 -5.69
C MET A 305 -9.74 4.36 -5.40
N PRO A 306 -10.32 5.40 -4.77
CA PRO A 306 -11.75 5.42 -4.52
C PRO A 306 -12.53 5.65 -5.82
N GLU A 307 -13.51 4.77 -6.10
CA GLU A 307 -14.54 5.01 -7.10
C GLU A 307 -15.74 5.66 -6.43
N ARG A 308 -16.13 6.86 -6.92
CA ARG A 308 -17.26 7.63 -6.41
C ARG A 308 -18.41 7.55 -7.39
N MET A 309 -19.60 7.24 -6.91
CA MET A 309 -20.81 7.05 -7.73
C MET A 309 -21.94 7.90 -7.14
N PRO A 310 -22.34 9.02 -7.77
CA PRO A 310 -21.80 9.54 -9.03
C PRO A 310 -20.38 10.12 -8.87
N GLY A 311 -19.64 10.21 -9.97
CA GLY A 311 -18.27 10.70 -10.02
C GLY A 311 -17.81 10.99 -11.46
N PRO A 312 -16.50 11.25 -11.67
CA PRO A 312 -15.96 11.61 -12.99
C PRO A 312 -16.27 10.59 -14.09
N ARG A 313 -16.41 9.32 -13.69
CA ARG A 313 -16.66 8.22 -14.62
C ARG A 313 -18.14 7.93 -14.82
N GLN A 314 -19.01 8.35 -13.89
CA GLN A 314 -20.43 8.02 -13.92
C GLN A 314 -21.25 9.21 -13.38
N ALA A 315 -21.98 9.88 -14.27
CA ALA A 315 -22.75 11.07 -13.91
C ALA A 315 -24.10 10.75 -13.25
N SER A 316 -24.69 9.59 -13.56
CA SER A 316 -26.02 9.22 -13.07
C SER A 316 -26.00 8.88 -11.58
N PRO A 317 -26.74 9.60 -10.72
CA PRO A 317 -26.76 9.32 -9.29
C PRO A 317 -27.68 8.13 -8.97
N LEU A 318 -27.26 7.31 -8.00
CA LEU A 318 -28.19 6.39 -7.34
C LEU A 318 -29.21 7.20 -6.53
N GLN A 319 -30.49 6.84 -6.61
CA GLN A 319 -31.56 7.45 -5.81
C GLN A 319 -32.03 6.49 -4.73
N ALA A 320 -32.34 7.03 -3.55
CA ALA A 320 -33.01 6.32 -2.49
C ALA A 320 -34.41 5.89 -2.94
N GLY A 321 -34.74 4.63 -2.72
CA GLY A 321 -36.01 4.02 -3.10
C GLY A 321 -37.19 4.45 -2.21
N PRO A 322 -38.26 3.64 -2.16
CA PRO A 322 -39.33 3.80 -1.18
C PRO A 322 -38.82 3.65 0.26
N ARG A 323 -39.62 4.12 1.22
CA ARG A 323 -39.36 3.93 2.66
C ARG A 323 -39.08 2.47 2.98
N GLY A 324 -38.05 2.23 3.79
CA GLY A 324 -37.61 0.90 4.19
C GLY A 324 -36.10 0.72 4.10
N MET A 325 -35.67 -0.54 3.98
CA MET A 325 -34.26 -0.87 3.81
C MET A 325 -33.92 -1.01 2.33
N GLN A 326 -32.90 -0.27 1.90
CA GLN A 326 -32.27 -0.45 0.60
C GLN A 326 -30.88 -1.05 0.83
N GLU A 327 -30.50 -2.03 0.02
CA GLU A 327 -29.18 -2.66 0.06
C GLU A 327 -28.41 -2.35 -1.21
N VAL A 328 -27.13 -2.01 -1.09
CA VAL A 328 -26.21 -1.98 -2.22
C VAL A 328 -25.20 -3.09 -2.03
N SER A 329 -25.17 -4.04 -2.96
CA SER A 329 -24.18 -5.11 -3.01
C SER A 329 -23.25 -4.87 -4.20
N CYS A 330 -21.94 -4.97 -3.95
CA CYS A 330 -20.93 -4.88 -4.99
C CYS A 330 -19.99 -6.09 -4.97
N TRP A 331 -19.51 -6.45 -6.15
CA TRP A 331 -18.58 -7.53 -6.40
C TRP A 331 -17.35 -6.99 -7.11
N LEU A 332 -16.17 -7.38 -6.62
CA LEU A 332 -14.88 -7.11 -7.24
C LEU A 332 -14.32 -8.43 -7.80
N ALA A 333 -14.27 -8.56 -9.12
CA ALA A 333 -13.68 -9.71 -9.80
C ALA A 333 -12.22 -9.43 -10.17
N ASP A 334 -11.39 -10.48 -10.22
CA ASP A 334 -9.99 -10.40 -10.65
C ASP A 334 -9.79 -10.47 -12.17
N ARG A 335 -10.88 -10.60 -12.94
CA ARG A 335 -10.94 -10.41 -14.40
C ARG A 335 -12.23 -9.70 -14.79
N ASP A 336 -12.31 -9.26 -16.04
CA ASP A 336 -13.57 -8.76 -16.60
C ASP A 336 -14.56 -9.91 -16.78
N ILE A 337 -15.66 -9.86 -16.02
CA ILE A 337 -16.74 -10.84 -16.10
C ILE A 337 -17.99 -10.25 -16.76
N GLY A 338 -17.93 -9.00 -17.25
CA GLY A 338 -19.03 -8.34 -17.94
C GLY A 338 -19.64 -9.19 -19.05
N PRO A 339 -18.83 -9.82 -19.93
CA PRO A 339 -19.35 -10.71 -20.98
C PRO A 339 -20.12 -11.95 -20.47
N GLU A 340 -19.89 -12.37 -19.22
CA GLU A 340 -20.55 -13.53 -18.60
C GLU A 340 -21.84 -13.12 -17.84
N LEU A 341 -22.04 -11.81 -17.59
CA LEU A 341 -23.15 -11.30 -16.81
C LEU A 341 -24.41 -11.04 -17.68
N PRO A 342 -25.62 -11.16 -17.10
CA PRO A 342 -26.83 -10.71 -17.76
C PRO A 342 -26.73 -9.25 -18.21
N HIS A 343 -27.09 -8.98 -19.47
CA HIS A 343 -27.01 -7.63 -20.07
C HIS A 343 -27.72 -6.54 -19.25
N ALA A 344 -28.78 -6.88 -18.52
CA ALA A 344 -29.49 -5.95 -17.65
C ALA A 344 -28.62 -5.36 -16.53
N LEU A 345 -27.55 -6.06 -16.09
CA LEU A 345 -26.59 -5.56 -15.10
C LEU A 345 -25.61 -4.53 -15.67
N LEU A 346 -25.54 -4.42 -17.00
CA LEU A 346 -24.63 -3.53 -17.73
C LEU A 346 -25.36 -2.42 -18.47
N ASP A 347 -26.70 -2.40 -18.41
CA ASP A 347 -27.53 -1.43 -19.11
C ASP A 347 -27.21 0.00 -18.63
N PRO A 348 -26.70 0.89 -19.51
CA PRO A 348 -26.35 2.25 -19.14
C PRO A 348 -27.55 3.09 -18.73
N ALA A 349 -28.78 2.69 -19.09
CA ALA A 349 -29.98 3.39 -18.66
C ALA A 349 -30.33 3.15 -17.18
N GLY A 350 -29.68 2.19 -16.50
CA GLY A 350 -29.92 1.92 -15.07
C GLY A 350 -31.37 1.50 -14.79
N THR A 351 -31.98 0.76 -15.72
CA THR A 351 -33.38 0.35 -15.65
C THR A 351 -33.60 -0.68 -14.53
N ARG A 352 -34.87 -0.86 -14.14
CA ARG A 352 -35.26 -1.89 -13.18
C ARG A 352 -34.90 -3.27 -13.74
N LEU A 353 -34.18 -4.05 -12.95
CA LEU A 353 -33.81 -5.42 -13.31
C LEU A 353 -35.07 -6.31 -13.40
N PRO A 354 -35.07 -7.31 -14.29
CA PRO A 354 -36.14 -8.31 -14.35
C PRO A 354 -36.34 -8.98 -12.98
N GLU A 355 -37.59 -9.23 -12.59
CA GLU A 355 -37.94 -9.74 -11.25
C GLU A 355 -37.17 -11.02 -10.86
N ARG A 356 -37.01 -11.95 -11.80
CA ARG A 356 -36.24 -13.19 -11.58
C ARG A 356 -34.77 -12.91 -11.26
N LEU A 357 -34.16 -11.94 -11.94
CA LEU A 357 -32.78 -11.55 -11.71
C LEU A 357 -32.64 -10.76 -10.40
N ALA A 358 -33.59 -9.88 -10.11
CA ALA A 358 -33.64 -9.13 -8.86
C ALA A 358 -33.76 -10.04 -7.63
N ALA A 359 -34.49 -11.16 -7.76
CA ALA A 359 -34.67 -12.14 -6.69
C ALA A 359 -33.41 -12.97 -6.39
N ASP A 360 -32.49 -13.13 -7.35
CA ASP A 360 -31.27 -13.94 -7.20
C ASP A 360 -30.04 -13.27 -7.81
N ILE A 361 -29.76 -12.04 -7.37
CA ILE A 361 -28.54 -11.33 -7.77
C ILE A 361 -27.27 -12.13 -7.37
N PRO A 362 -27.15 -12.68 -6.14
CA PRO A 362 -25.97 -13.46 -5.77
C PRO A 362 -25.73 -14.67 -6.69
N GLY A 363 -26.79 -15.37 -7.13
CA GLY A 363 -26.69 -16.48 -8.07
C GLY A 363 -26.11 -16.09 -9.43
N ALA A 364 -26.38 -14.88 -9.91
CA ALA A 364 -25.79 -14.36 -11.14
C ALA A 364 -24.26 -14.22 -11.07
N PHE A 365 -23.69 -14.05 -9.88
CA PHE A 365 -22.23 -13.96 -9.67
C PHE A 365 -21.60 -15.27 -9.18
N ALA A 366 -22.35 -16.15 -8.51
CA ALA A 366 -21.83 -17.36 -7.86
C ALA A 366 -21.29 -18.41 -8.84
N GLY A 367 -21.80 -18.46 -10.07
CA GLY A 367 -21.37 -19.41 -11.11
C GLY A 367 -20.15 -18.98 -11.92
N ILE A 368 -19.68 -17.75 -11.71
CA ILE A 368 -18.59 -17.16 -12.49
C ILE A 368 -17.27 -17.52 -11.79
N GLY A 369 -16.41 -18.30 -12.47
CA GLY A 369 -15.12 -18.70 -11.90
C GLY A 369 -14.23 -17.49 -11.58
N GLY A 370 -13.12 -17.68 -10.86
CA GLY A 370 -12.17 -16.61 -10.50
C GLY A 370 -12.23 -16.20 -9.02
N ARG A 371 -11.37 -15.25 -8.63
CA ARG A 371 -11.40 -14.71 -7.26
C ARG A 371 -12.31 -13.49 -7.23
N MET A 372 -13.22 -13.48 -6.26
CA MET A 372 -14.20 -12.43 -6.12
C MET A 372 -14.31 -11.97 -4.67
N ALA A 373 -14.31 -10.66 -4.45
CA ALA A 373 -14.69 -10.06 -3.18
C ALA A 373 -16.13 -9.55 -3.28
N ARG A 374 -16.89 -9.63 -2.19
CA ARG A 374 -18.21 -9.03 -2.09
C ARG A 374 -18.24 -8.08 -0.91
N ALA A 375 -18.86 -6.92 -1.09
CA ALA A 375 -19.22 -6.01 -0.02
C ALA A 375 -20.68 -5.60 -0.15
N THR A 376 -21.31 -5.36 0.99
CA THR A 376 -22.72 -4.98 1.08
C THR A 376 -22.86 -3.79 2.04
N LEU A 377 -23.76 -2.88 1.68
CA LEU A 377 -24.07 -1.66 2.42
C LEU A 377 -25.59 -1.52 2.56
N SER A 378 -26.06 -1.45 3.80
CA SER A 378 -27.48 -1.23 4.11
C SER A 378 -27.75 0.26 4.30
N ILE A 379 -28.81 0.75 3.66
CA ILE A 379 -29.21 2.15 3.62
C ILE A 379 -30.65 2.24 4.11
N ARG A 380 -30.89 3.05 5.14
CA ARG A 380 -32.25 3.29 5.63
C ARG A 380 -32.89 4.45 4.88
N VAL A 381 -34.13 4.26 4.44
CA VAL A 381 -34.91 5.30 3.76
C VAL A 381 -36.15 5.65 4.59
N GLU A 382 -36.27 6.92 4.99
CA GLU A 382 -37.31 7.42 5.93
C GLU A 382 -38.14 8.58 5.38
#